data_AF-A0A7S3QRV1-F1
#
_entry.id   AF-A0A7S3QRV1-F1
#
_cell.length_a   1.000
_cell.length_b   1.000
_cell.length_c   1.000
_cell.angle_alpha   90.00
_cell.angle_beta   90.00
_cell.angle_gamma   90.00
#
_symmetry.space_group_name_H-M   'P 1'
#
loop_
_entity.id
_entity.type
_entity.pdbx_description
1 polymer ?
#
loop_
_entity_poly.entity_id
_entity_poly.type
_entity_poly.pdbx_seq_one_letter_code
_entity_poly.pdbx_strand_id
1 'polypeptide(L)'
;MSQTMPARAGGAFMGEDEDPFNSTWDPSTNPFNIPADEDIFRHREDDRQRMTQKRLLALQQPVSEKTTLASRMQATTTEEAKDLIRQFRPTQTRRPEQTVAANSVLPERRKERENMADFIAKKREIFLLQMSLDTKRAEIQKLEERARQREEALKKSEQMLDEDALRFDAFLKENDEKVQEAIKKAEMEAKAKQDKVLEIKRLTTAIAALRSEMNKYEEQLEDCRKYKEFLDSITPPEWFEAQASKLQRRKDAMMAEWQAKCEDVRKQKELALAAKVKAENDYANARTQQEAERAERAIKEAIAHLKEVVKSKEPPPPNLDFQISPDEEEIFFNDPAQLLSAYQALEESNLFYIQNAQETEEALEELRSKYRDTRARMDAEVETLVTQVNALTRNIEAVQAKSKRLKERTIENVGALTLSMGSSSVGGAAISLDQLTAKVAEVYVRCGFDADKSIGTLQMLTNLESKLEEYLVAVDAMPTEYAENMEKAREKERRKVARDEKLSAQQREHEARMARALDRASAPVFKKQGKPVMQRSQPLKKKVEVKKDDKADEEAELEAYLARDMI
;
A
#
# COMPACT_ATOMS: atom_id res chain seq x y z
N MET A 1 29.11 -30.51 -29.75
CA MET A 1 28.61 -29.48 -30.70
C MET A 1 29.45 -28.24 -30.43
N SER A 2 30.32 -27.68 -31.26
CA SER A 2 30.62 -27.78 -32.70
C SER A 2 32.04 -27.21 -32.88
N GLN A 3 32.98 -27.97 -33.44
CA GLN A 3 33.60 -27.78 -34.77
C GLN A 3 34.41 -26.47 -35.05
N THR A 4 35.65 -26.72 -35.54
CA THR A 4 36.40 -26.06 -36.63
C THR A 4 37.20 -24.74 -36.43
N MET A 5 38.54 -24.92 -36.38
CA MET A 5 39.70 -24.27 -37.08
C MET A 5 39.43 -23.35 -38.30
N PRO A 6 40.43 -22.68 -38.98
CA PRO A 6 41.77 -22.11 -38.62
C PRO A 6 42.09 -20.74 -39.32
N ALA A 7 43.28 -20.13 -39.10
CA ALA A 7 44.11 -19.28 -40.02
C ALA A 7 44.97 -18.26 -39.23
N ARG A 8 46.12 -17.69 -39.66
CA ARG A 8 47.19 -17.94 -40.66
C ARG A 8 48.27 -16.85 -40.37
N ALA A 9 49.50 -17.14 -40.76
CA ALA A 9 50.76 -16.39 -40.62
C ALA A 9 50.80 -14.87 -40.91
N GLY A 10 51.78 -14.21 -40.27
CA GLY A 10 52.40 -12.92 -40.64
C GLY A 10 53.25 -12.43 -39.46
N GLY A 11 54.48 -11.95 -39.56
CA GLY A 11 55.42 -11.75 -40.66
C GLY A 11 56.79 -11.45 -40.03
N ALA A 12 57.87 -11.79 -40.73
CA ALA A 12 59.21 -11.37 -40.37
C ALA A 12 59.35 -9.86 -40.60
N PHE A 13 59.80 -9.12 -39.59
CA PHE A 13 60.24 -7.73 -39.74
C PHE A 13 61.64 -7.59 -39.13
N MET A 14 62.55 -7.05 -39.93
CA MET A 14 63.94 -6.80 -39.61
C MET A 14 64.05 -5.82 -38.43
N GLY A 15 64.84 -6.18 -37.42
CA GLY A 15 65.30 -5.26 -36.38
C GLY A 15 66.68 -4.76 -36.76
N GLU A 16 66.75 -3.45 -36.97
CA GLU A 16 67.92 -2.66 -37.34
C GLU A 16 69.01 -2.70 -36.26
N ASP A 17 70.26 -2.61 -36.70
CA ASP A 17 71.44 -2.43 -35.85
C ASP A 17 71.35 -1.09 -35.11
N GLU A 18 71.20 -1.12 -33.77
CA GLU A 18 71.38 0.07 -32.93
C GLU A 18 72.77 0.07 -32.26
N ASP A 19 73.51 1.14 -32.55
CA ASP A 19 74.79 1.49 -31.93
C ASP A 19 74.69 1.66 -30.40
N PRO A 20 75.56 1.04 -29.58
CA PRO A 20 75.38 0.94 -28.13
C PRO A 20 75.81 2.19 -27.34
N PHE A 21 75.89 3.37 -27.97
CA PHE A 21 76.40 4.58 -27.33
C PHE A 21 75.45 5.78 -27.32
N ASN A 22 74.18 5.59 -27.67
CA ASN A 22 73.19 6.67 -27.61
C ASN A 22 71.86 6.23 -26.95
N SER A 23 71.94 5.70 -25.72
CA SER A 23 70.75 5.62 -24.87
C SER A 23 70.53 6.98 -24.23
N THR A 24 69.47 7.66 -24.66
CA THR A 24 68.94 8.87 -24.04
C THR A 24 68.73 8.63 -22.54
N TRP A 25 69.38 9.44 -21.71
CA TRP A 25 69.14 9.48 -20.27
C TRP A 25 67.73 10.06 -20.06
N ASP A 26 66.75 9.23 -19.65
CA ASP A 26 65.42 9.70 -19.28
C ASP A 26 65.49 10.35 -17.88
N PRO A 27 65.32 11.69 -17.76
CA PRO A 27 65.47 12.39 -16.48
C PRO A 27 64.33 12.08 -15.48
N SER A 28 63.31 11.31 -15.88
CA SER A 28 62.15 11.00 -15.02
C SER A 28 62.30 9.72 -14.19
N THR A 29 63.35 8.92 -14.41
CA THR A 29 63.52 7.64 -13.72
C THR A 29 64.47 7.77 -12.52
N ASN A 30 63.94 7.52 -11.32
CA ASN A 30 64.67 7.68 -10.06
C ASN A 30 65.86 6.70 -9.98
N PRO A 31 67.12 7.19 -9.86
CA PRO A 31 68.32 6.35 -9.87
C PRO A 31 68.49 5.46 -8.62
N PHE A 32 67.62 5.61 -7.61
CA PHE A 32 67.60 4.78 -6.41
C PHE A 32 66.42 3.79 -6.39
N ASN A 33 65.69 3.63 -7.50
CA ASN A 33 64.65 2.61 -7.59
C ASN A 33 65.29 1.27 -7.93
N ILE A 34 65.13 0.29 -7.05
CA ILE A 34 65.66 -1.06 -7.25
C ILE A 34 64.88 -1.69 -8.43
N PRO A 35 65.55 -2.15 -9.50
CA PRO A 35 64.89 -2.80 -10.61
C PRO A 35 64.09 -4.03 -10.14
N ALA A 36 63.01 -4.38 -10.83
CA ALA A 36 62.24 -5.56 -10.48
C ALA A 36 63.12 -6.82 -10.54
N ASP A 37 62.86 -7.79 -9.66
CA ASP A 37 63.68 -9.01 -9.56
C ASP A 37 63.86 -9.72 -10.91
N GLU A 38 62.84 -9.69 -11.78
CA GLU A 38 62.91 -10.25 -13.14
C GLU A 38 63.99 -9.57 -14.01
N ASP A 39 64.17 -8.26 -13.90
CA ASP A 39 65.18 -7.50 -14.65
C ASP A 39 66.59 -7.74 -14.10
N ILE A 40 66.71 -7.90 -12.78
CA ILE A 40 67.97 -8.27 -12.12
C ILE A 40 68.41 -9.67 -12.57
N PHE A 41 67.48 -10.63 -12.65
CA PHE A 41 67.78 -11.97 -13.13
C PHE A 41 68.17 -11.96 -14.61
N ARG A 42 67.49 -11.18 -15.47
CA ARG A 42 67.86 -11.02 -16.89
C ARG A 42 69.24 -10.43 -17.07
N HIS A 43 69.57 -9.32 -16.38
CA HIS A 43 70.91 -8.74 -16.44
C HIS A 43 71.99 -9.71 -15.97
N ARG A 44 71.71 -10.52 -14.95
CA ARG A 44 72.62 -11.55 -14.44
C ARG A 44 72.77 -12.74 -15.38
N GLU A 45 71.73 -13.06 -16.16
CA GLU A 45 71.78 -14.07 -17.23
C GLU A 45 72.63 -13.54 -18.40
N ASP A 46 72.39 -12.30 -18.84
CA ASP A 46 73.11 -11.65 -19.94
C ASP A 46 74.59 -11.43 -19.62
N ASP A 47 74.93 -11.03 -18.40
CA ASP A 47 76.33 -10.91 -17.97
C ASP A 47 77.03 -12.27 -17.92
N ARG A 48 76.31 -13.32 -17.52
CA ARG A 48 76.82 -14.70 -17.63
C ARG A 48 77.09 -15.06 -19.08
N GLN A 49 76.15 -14.77 -19.98
CA GLN A 49 76.31 -15.02 -21.41
C GLN A 49 77.51 -14.24 -21.97
N ARG A 50 77.66 -12.94 -21.66
CA ARG A 50 78.82 -12.13 -22.06
C ARG A 50 80.13 -12.69 -21.53
N MET A 51 80.18 -13.13 -20.28
CA MET A 51 81.39 -13.74 -19.70
C MET A 51 81.72 -15.08 -20.35
N THR A 52 80.72 -15.90 -20.68
CA THR A 52 80.93 -17.15 -21.43
C THR A 52 81.41 -16.88 -22.86
N GLN A 53 80.83 -15.89 -23.56
CA GLN A 53 81.28 -15.47 -24.89
C GLN A 53 82.71 -14.94 -24.87
N LYS A 54 83.08 -14.08 -23.90
CA LYS A 54 84.46 -13.62 -23.71
C LYS A 54 85.43 -14.77 -23.47
N ARG A 55 85.00 -15.80 -22.72
CA ARG A 55 85.81 -16.99 -22.46
C ARG A 55 85.99 -17.84 -23.72
N LEU A 56 84.95 -17.99 -24.54
CA LEU A 56 85.03 -18.69 -25.83
C LEU A 56 85.94 -17.94 -26.82
N LEU A 57 85.82 -16.63 -26.91
CA LEU A 57 86.69 -15.78 -27.74
C LEU A 57 88.16 -15.86 -27.28
N ALA A 58 88.42 -15.84 -25.97
CA ALA A 58 89.76 -16.01 -25.41
C ALA A 58 90.34 -17.42 -25.64
N LEU A 59 89.49 -18.45 -25.79
CA LEU A 59 89.92 -19.78 -26.19
C LEU A 59 90.36 -19.82 -27.65
N GLN A 60 89.63 -19.14 -28.55
CA GLN A 60 89.88 -19.11 -29.99
C GLN A 60 91.07 -18.24 -30.42
N GLN A 61 91.56 -17.33 -29.58
CA GLN A 61 92.75 -16.54 -29.92
C GLN A 61 94.04 -17.39 -29.96
N PRO A 62 95.01 -17.05 -30.83
CA PRO A 62 96.31 -17.72 -30.89
C PRO A 62 97.13 -17.42 -29.62
N VAL A 63 98.02 -18.35 -29.25
CA VAL A 63 98.76 -18.32 -27.97
C VAL A 63 99.62 -17.05 -27.82
N SER A 64 100.08 -16.44 -28.92
CA SER A 64 100.84 -15.19 -28.92
C SER A 64 100.04 -13.97 -28.45
N GLU A 65 98.71 -14.00 -28.56
CA GLU A 65 97.82 -12.89 -28.17
C GLU A 65 97.21 -13.09 -26.77
N LYS A 66 97.40 -14.26 -26.15
CA LYS A 66 96.90 -14.54 -24.80
C LYS A 66 97.77 -13.83 -23.77
N THR A 67 97.23 -12.77 -23.16
CA THR A 67 97.90 -12.06 -22.06
C THR A 67 97.94 -12.95 -20.81
N THR A 68 99.09 -12.99 -20.12
CA THR A 68 99.23 -13.76 -18.87
C THR A 68 98.58 -13.01 -17.71
N LEU A 69 98.15 -13.75 -16.67
CA LEU A 69 97.52 -13.21 -15.46
C LEU A 69 98.31 -12.03 -14.85
N ALA A 70 99.65 -12.08 -14.94
CA ALA A 70 100.54 -11.01 -14.49
C ALA A 70 100.41 -9.71 -15.31
N SER A 71 100.14 -9.79 -16.61
CA SER A 71 99.89 -8.63 -17.48
C SER A 71 98.51 -8.01 -17.20
N ARG A 72 97.49 -8.83 -16.90
CA ARG A 72 96.15 -8.35 -16.54
C ARG A 72 96.10 -7.63 -15.19
N MET A 73 96.93 -8.04 -14.24
CA MET A 73 97.01 -7.41 -12.92
C MET A 73 97.80 -6.09 -12.90
N GLN A 74 98.67 -5.85 -13.88
CA GLN A 74 99.45 -4.60 -13.98
C GLN A 74 98.66 -3.42 -14.55
N ALA A 75 97.47 -3.66 -15.12
CA ALA A 75 96.61 -2.62 -15.70
C ALA A 75 95.71 -1.91 -14.67
N THR A 76 95.59 -2.43 -13.44
CA THR A 76 94.67 -1.90 -12.41
C THR A 76 95.38 -1.30 -11.19
N THR A 77 96.68 -1.03 -11.27
CA THR A 77 97.47 -0.41 -10.20
C THR A 77 97.89 1.00 -10.58
N THR A 78 97.51 1.99 -9.78
CA THR A 78 97.94 3.40 -9.91
C THR A 78 99.46 3.53 -9.72
N GLU A 79 100.08 4.52 -10.36
CA GLU A 79 101.55 4.72 -10.35
C GLU A 79 102.14 4.87 -8.93
N GLU A 80 101.37 5.44 -7.99
CA GLU A 80 101.79 5.60 -6.59
C GLU A 80 102.00 4.27 -5.85
N ALA A 81 101.23 3.22 -6.20
CA ALA A 81 101.40 1.89 -5.62
C ALA A 81 102.63 1.15 -6.17
N LYS A 82 103.08 1.49 -7.40
CA LYS A 82 104.27 0.90 -8.03
C LYS A 82 105.56 1.44 -7.41
N ASP A 83 105.57 2.71 -6.98
CA ASP A 83 106.72 3.33 -6.34
C ASP A 83 106.95 2.85 -4.91
N LEU A 84 105.88 2.59 -4.14
CA LEU A 84 105.99 2.00 -2.80
C LEU A 84 106.57 0.57 -2.84
N ILE A 85 106.18 -0.24 -3.82
CA ILE A 85 106.67 -1.63 -3.96
C ILE A 85 108.15 -1.66 -4.40
N ARG A 86 108.63 -0.61 -5.10
CA ARG A 86 110.05 -0.46 -5.46
C ARG A 86 110.94 -0.05 -4.28
N GLN A 87 110.42 0.71 -3.32
CA GLN A 87 111.20 1.21 -2.18
C GLN A 87 111.51 0.15 -1.11
N PHE A 88 110.76 -0.96 -1.06
CA PHE A 88 110.93 -2.02 -0.04
C PHE A 88 111.52 -3.33 -0.57
N ARG A 89 112.23 -3.33 -1.71
CA ARG A 89 112.89 -4.53 -2.25
C ARG A 89 114.29 -4.71 -1.65
N PRO A 90 114.56 -5.70 -0.78
CA PRO A 90 115.92 -5.95 -0.30
C PRO A 90 116.79 -6.52 -1.42
N THR A 91 118.04 -6.07 -1.48
CA THR A 91 119.08 -6.49 -2.42
C THR A 91 119.49 -7.95 -2.16
N GLN A 92 118.89 -8.89 -2.89
CA GLN A 92 119.41 -10.25 -2.93
C GLN A 92 120.64 -10.32 -3.84
N THR A 93 121.76 -10.68 -3.23
CA THR A 93 122.96 -11.17 -3.88
C THR A 93 122.65 -12.48 -4.62
N ARG A 94 122.99 -12.50 -5.91
CA ARG A 94 122.98 -13.70 -6.75
C ARG A 94 123.88 -14.78 -6.15
N ARG A 95 123.31 -15.96 -5.86
CA ARG A 95 124.04 -17.24 -5.84
C ARG A 95 123.56 -18.08 -7.02
N PRO A 96 124.44 -18.58 -7.89
CA PRO A 96 124.12 -19.72 -8.72
C PRO A 96 124.52 -21.03 -8.02
N GLU A 97 123.49 -21.85 -7.86
CA GLU A 97 123.42 -23.27 -8.22
C GLU A 97 124.30 -24.34 -7.57
N GLN A 98 123.60 -25.44 -7.31
CA GLN A 98 124.00 -26.67 -6.67
C GLN A 98 124.93 -27.49 -7.58
N THR A 99 125.92 -28.16 -6.98
CA THR A 99 126.24 -29.55 -7.36
C THR A 99 126.53 -30.35 -6.09
N VAL A 100 125.68 -31.34 -5.84
CA VAL A 100 125.94 -32.47 -4.95
C VAL A 100 126.93 -33.39 -5.65
N ALA A 101 128.15 -33.46 -5.13
CA ALA A 101 129.06 -34.56 -5.40
C ALA A 101 129.86 -34.83 -4.13
N ALA A 102 129.51 -35.96 -3.50
CA ALA A 102 130.35 -36.63 -2.54
C ALA A 102 131.71 -36.91 -3.19
N ASN A 103 132.79 -36.51 -2.52
CA ASN A 103 133.99 -37.33 -2.37
C ASN A 103 134.95 -36.67 -1.38
N SER A 104 135.21 -37.44 -0.33
CA SER A 104 136.37 -37.37 0.54
C SER A 104 137.66 -37.13 -0.25
N VAL A 105 138.43 -36.09 0.07
CA VAL A 105 139.90 -36.12 0.22
C VAL A 105 140.27 -34.86 1.01
N LEU A 106 140.80 -35.05 2.23
CA LEU A 106 141.60 -34.07 2.93
C LEU A 106 142.94 -33.90 2.19
N PRO A 107 143.39 -32.69 1.82
CA PRO A 107 144.79 -32.43 1.58
C PRO A 107 145.40 -31.84 2.86
N GLU A 108 146.16 -32.68 3.55
CA GLU A 108 147.35 -32.39 4.33
C GLU A 108 147.59 -30.91 4.71
N ARG A 109 147.40 -30.60 6.00
CA ARG A 109 147.92 -29.39 6.62
C ARG A 109 149.43 -29.31 6.37
N ARG A 110 149.88 -28.36 5.53
CA ARG A 110 151.25 -27.86 5.58
C ARG A 110 151.49 -27.30 6.99
N LYS A 111 152.23 -28.06 7.80
CA LYS A 111 152.83 -27.60 9.06
C LYS A 111 153.96 -26.62 8.72
N GLU A 112 153.61 -25.39 8.40
CA GLU A 112 154.50 -24.29 8.75
C GLU A 112 154.39 -24.12 10.27
N ARG A 113 155.54 -24.07 10.95
CA ARG A 113 155.59 -23.88 12.39
C ARG A 113 155.04 -22.47 12.68
N GLU A 114 153.75 -22.37 12.97
CA GLU A 114 153.15 -21.13 13.44
C GLU A 114 153.92 -20.67 14.69
N ASN A 115 154.32 -19.40 14.70
CA ASN A 115 154.93 -18.78 15.87
C ASN A 115 153.90 -18.86 17.01
N MET A 116 154.30 -19.23 18.23
CA MET A 116 153.37 -19.47 19.36
C MET A 116 152.35 -18.31 19.53
N ALA A 117 152.77 -17.08 19.24
CA ALA A 117 151.94 -15.89 19.25
C ALA A 117 150.77 -15.91 18.24
N ASP A 118 150.97 -16.39 17.01
CA ASP A 118 149.94 -16.42 15.96
C ASP A 118 148.90 -17.50 16.24
N PHE A 119 149.32 -18.65 16.78
CA PHE A 119 148.39 -19.67 17.25
C PHE A 119 147.52 -19.15 18.39
N ILE A 120 148.12 -18.41 19.33
CA ILE A 120 147.39 -17.75 20.42
C ILE A 120 146.46 -16.66 19.86
N ALA A 121 146.87 -15.88 18.87
CA ALA A 121 146.04 -14.85 18.23
C ALA A 121 144.84 -15.46 17.48
N LYS A 122 145.05 -16.50 16.66
CA LYS A 122 143.97 -17.23 15.98
C LYS A 122 143.04 -17.89 17.00
N LYS A 123 143.55 -18.47 18.09
CA LYS A 123 142.69 -19.01 19.17
C LYS A 123 141.87 -17.92 19.86
N ARG A 124 142.43 -16.73 20.08
CA ARG A 124 141.70 -15.58 20.64
C ARG A 124 140.64 -15.07 19.66
N GLU A 125 140.95 -14.97 18.38
CA GLU A 125 140.01 -14.57 17.33
C GLU A 125 138.86 -15.58 17.21
N ILE A 126 139.18 -16.88 17.17
CA ILE A 126 138.19 -17.97 17.18
C ILE A 126 137.33 -17.88 18.45
N PHE A 127 137.92 -17.61 19.62
CA PHE A 127 137.18 -17.47 20.87
C PHE A 127 136.26 -16.24 20.87
N LEU A 128 136.72 -15.10 20.36
CA LEU A 128 135.90 -13.89 20.25
C LEU A 128 134.76 -14.08 19.26
N LEU A 129 135.02 -14.71 18.11
CA LEU A 129 133.98 -15.08 17.14
C LEU A 129 132.98 -16.05 17.77
N GLN A 130 133.45 -17.08 18.48
CA GLN A 130 132.61 -18.02 19.22
C GLN A 130 131.75 -17.30 20.26
N MET A 131 132.34 -16.44 21.09
CA MET A 131 131.62 -15.65 22.10
C MET A 131 130.59 -14.72 21.44
N SER A 132 130.92 -14.11 20.30
CA SER A 132 130.00 -13.25 19.54
C SER A 132 128.85 -14.05 18.92
N LEU A 133 129.12 -15.25 18.38
CA LEU A 133 128.12 -16.15 17.84
C LEU A 133 127.20 -16.67 18.94
N ASP A 134 127.74 -17.03 20.09
CA ASP A 134 126.96 -17.48 21.25
C ASP A 134 126.09 -16.34 21.80
N THR A 135 126.62 -15.10 21.84
CA THR A 135 125.83 -13.91 22.20
C THR A 135 124.69 -13.66 21.19
N LYS A 136 124.96 -13.77 19.88
CA LYS A 136 123.94 -13.61 18.83
C LYS A 136 122.92 -14.74 18.85
N ARG A 137 123.33 -15.99 19.09
CA ARG A 137 122.45 -17.15 19.24
C ARG A 137 121.53 -16.98 20.46
N ALA A 138 122.07 -16.53 21.59
CA ALA A 138 121.27 -16.25 22.78
C ALA A 138 120.25 -15.12 22.54
N GLU A 139 120.64 -14.04 21.86
CA GLU A 139 119.71 -12.95 21.52
C GLU A 139 118.65 -13.40 20.48
N ILE A 140 119.02 -14.22 19.49
CA ILE A 140 118.06 -14.83 18.55
C ILE A 140 117.05 -15.69 19.31
N GLN A 141 117.51 -16.59 20.19
CA GLN A 141 116.63 -17.43 20.99
C GLN A 141 115.67 -16.60 21.85
N LYS A 142 116.15 -15.51 22.44
CA LYS A 142 115.32 -14.58 23.23
C LYS A 142 114.27 -13.85 22.37
N LEU A 143 114.61 -13.46 21.14
CA LEU A 143 113.66 -12.85 20.20
C LEU A 143 112.66 -13.88 19.67
N GLU A 144 113.10 -15.11 19.39
CA GLU A 144 112.23 -16.24 19.01
C GLU A 144 111.24 -16.58 20.12
N GLU A 145 111.68 -16.61 21.37
CA GLU A 145 110.79 -16.86 22.51
C GLU A 145 109.75 -15.74 22.69
N ARG A 146 110.18 -14.47 22.56
CA ARG A 146 109.25 -13.32 22.57
C ARG A 146 108.30 -13.34 21.37
N ALA A 147 108.75 -13.77 20.20
CA ALA A 147 107.92 -13.92 19.01
C ALA A 147 106.88 -15.03 19.22
N ARG A 148 107.30 -16.19 19.74
CA ARG A 148 106.42 -17.32 20.07
C ARG A 148 105.34 -16.93 21.08
N GLN A 149 105.72 -16.22 22.15
CA GLN A 149 104.74 -15.74 23.14
C GLN A 149 103.71 -14.78 22.53
N ARG A 150 104.14 -13.88 21.62
CA ARG A 150 103.21 -13.00 20.91
C ARG A 150 102.33 -13.76 19.94
N GLU A 151 102.87 -14.73 19.22
CA GLU A 151 102.11 -15.58 18.31
C GLU A 151 101.06 -16.40 19.07
N GLU A 152 101.41 -17.00 20.20
CA GLU A 152 100.47 -17.70 21.08
C GLU A 152 99.39 -16.75 21.65
N ALA A 153 99.74 -15.53 22.02
CA ALA A 153 98.78 -14.52 22.49
C ALA A 153 97.83 -14.07 21.37
N LEU A 154 98.36 -13.82 20.17
CA LEU A 154 97.55 -13.48 19.01
C LEU A 154 96.62 -14.62 18.61
N LYS A 155 97.11 -15.86 18.60
CA LYS A 155 96.31 -17.05 18.29
C LYS A 155 95.17 -17.24 19.30
N LYS A 156 95.42 -17.01 20.59
CA LYS A 156 94.36 -17.02 21.61
C LYS A 156 93.34 -15.91 21.38
N SER A 157 93.78 -14.70 21.03
CA SER A 157 92.87 -13.59 20.70
C SER A 157 92.03 -13.89 19.45
N GLU A 158 92.63 -14.49 18.42
CA GLU A 158 91.95 -14.92 17.20
C GLU A 158 90.89 -15.97 17.52
N GLN A 159 91.24 -16.99 18.30
CA GLN A 159 90.29 -18.01 18.77
C GLN A 159 89.12 -17.41 19.56
N MET A 160 89.38 -16.46 20.44
CA MET A 160 88.31 -15.78 21.18
C MET A 160 87.39 -14.97 20.26
N LEU A 161 87.94 -14.30 19.23
CA LEU A 161 87.15 -13.57 18.24
C LEU A 161 86.32 -14.52 17.37
N ASP A 162 86.87 -15.68 16.99
CA ASP A 162 86.15 -16.72 16.25
C ASP A 162 85.00 -17.30 17.09
N GLU A 163 85.24 -17.56 18.38
CA GLU A 163 84.20 -18.01 19.30
C GLU A 163 83.09 -16.96 19.46
N ASP A 164 83.45 -15.69 19.60
CA ASP A 164 82.48 -14.60 19.70
C ASP A 164 81.69 -14.45 18.40
N ALA A 165 82.34 -14.54 17.23
CA ALA A 165 81.67 -14.52 15.93
C ALA A 165 80.65 -15.66 15.80
N LEU A 166 81.01 -16.88 16.20
CA LEU A 166 80.09 -18.02 16.23
C LEU A 166 78.91 -17.80 17.18
N ARG A 167 79.15 -17.18 18.35
CA ARG A 167 78.09 -16.83 19.30
C ARG A 167 77.17 -15.75 18.76
N PHE A 168 77.70 -14.75 18.05
CA PHE A 168 76.91 -13.72 17.39
C PHE A 168 76.04 -14.31 16.28
N ASP A 169 76.61 -15.20 15.44
CA ASP A 169 75.85 -15.88 14.40
C ASP A 169 74.74 -16.76 14.99
N ALA A 170 75.02 -17.47 16.09
CA ALA A 170 74.01 -18.22 16.82
C ALA A 170 72.92 -17.31 17.39
N PHE A 171 73.30 -16.16 17.97
CA PHE A 171 72.36 -15.18 18.49
C PHE A 171 71.46 -14.59 17.40
N LEU A 172 72.00 -14.28 16.22
CA LEU A 172 71.22 -13.79 15.09
C LEU A 172 70.21 -14.85 14.61
N LYS A 173 70.64 -16.11 14.48
CA LYS A 173 69.74 -17.22 14.13
C LYS A 173 68.62 -17.39 15.15
N GLU A 174 68.94 -17.39 16.44
CA GLU A 174 67.93 -17.48 17.49
C GLU A 174 66.99 -16.28 17.50
N ASN A 175 67.49 -15.07 17.22
CA ASN A 175 66.66 -13.88 17.14
C ASN A 175 65.72 -13.95 15.93
N ASP A 176 66.24 -14.29 14.76
CA ASP A 176 65.46 -14.48 13.54
C ASP A 176 64.40 -15.57 13.74
N GLU A 177 64.76 -16.70 14.36
CA GLU A 177 63.81 -17.76 14.72
C GLU A 177 62.72 -17.24 15.66
N LYS A 178 63.06 -16.50 16.72
CA LYS A 178 62.08 -15.89 17.64
C LYS A 178 61.18 -14.88 16.92
N VAL A 179 61.72 -14.08 16.00
CA VAL A 179 60.94 -13.14 15.18
C VAL A 179 59.97 -13.89 14.27
N GLN A 180 60.44 -14.94 13.60
CA GLN A 180 59.59 -15.78 12.73
C GLN A 180 58.50 -16.50 13.53
N GLU A 181 58.82 -17.01 14.72
CA GLU A 181 57.84 -17.59 15.63
C GLU A 181 56.79 -16.57 16.08
N ALA A 182 57.21 -15.35 16.42
CA ALA A 182 56.30 -14.27 16.79
C ALA A 182 55.37 -13.87 15.62
N ILE A 183 55.90 -13.78 14.39
CA ILE A 183 55.12 -13.52 13.18
C ILE A 183 54.10 -14.63 12.95
N LYS A 184 54.54 -15.90 12.96
CA LYS A 184 53.65 -17.05 12.78
C LYS A 184 52.55 -17.08 13.83
N LYS A 185 52.88 -16.78 15.09
CA LYS A 185 51.89 -16.72 16.17
C LYS A 185 50.87 -15.59 15.93
N ALA A 186 51.34 -14.41 15.55
CA ALA A 186 50.46 -13.29 15.22
C ALA A 186 49.57 -13.59 14.00
N GLU A 187 50.09 -14.24 12.97
CA GLU A 187 49.33 -14.67 11.79
C GLU A 187 48.27 -15.72 12.14
N MET A 188 48.61 -16.71 12.98
CA MET A 188 47.64 -17.71 13.45
C MET A 188 46.52 -17.07 14.28
N GLU A 189 46.85 -16.14 15.18
CA GLU A 189 45.85 -15.40 15.96
C GLU A 189 44.98 -14.49 15.07
N ALA A 190 45.58 -13.82 14.07
CA ALA A 190 44.84 -13.02 13.09
C ALA A 190 43.91 -13.87 12.23
N LYS A 191 44.36 -15.06 11.80
CA LYS A 191 43.53 -16.02 11.06
C LYS A 191 42.38 -16.53 11.92
N ALA A 192 42.65 -16.93 13.17
CA ALA A 192 41.60 -17.37 14.10
C ALA A 192 40.55 -16.26 14.33
N LYS A 193 40.98 -15.01 14.47
CA LYS A 193 40.07 -13.86 14.54
C LYS A 193 39.23 -13.73 13.27
N GLN A 194 39.85 -13.83 12.10
CA GLN A 194 39.15 -13.73 10.81
C GLN A 194 38.09 -14.84 10.66
N ASP A 195 38.42 -16.08 11.01
CA ASP A 195 37.49 -17.21 10.97
C ASP A 195 36.28 -16.97 11.91
N LYS A 196 36.53 -16.43 13.12
CA LYS A 196 35.44 -16.04 14.03
C LYS A 196 34.58 -14.91 13.48
N VAL A 197 35.17 -13.91 12.82
CA VAL A 197 34.41 -12.83 12.16
C VAL A 197 33.54 -13.37 11.03
N LEU A 198 34.04 -14.34 10.25
CA LEU A 198 33.24 -14.99 9.21
C LEU A 198 32.08 -15.79 9.81
N GLU A 199 32.30 -16.52 10.90
CA GLU A 199 31.24 -17.25 11.59
C GLU A 199 30.20 -16.31 12.20
N ILE A 200 30.62 -15.18 12.80
CA ILE A 200 29.70 -14.14 13.27
C ILE A 200 28.85 -13.61 12.11
N LYS A 201 29.45 -13.34 10.95
CA LYS A 201 28.71 -12.90 9.76
C LYS A 201 27.68 -13.95 9.33
N ARG A 202 28.07 -15.23 9.28
CA ARG A 202 27.19 -16.36 8.91
C ARG A 202 26.03 -16.52 9.90
N LEU A 203 26.29 -16.41 11.20
CA LEU A 203 25.24 -16.48 12.22
C LEU A 203 24.33 -15.25 12.15
N THR A 204 24.88 -14.07 11.87
CA THR A 204 24.09 -12.84 11.73
C THR A 204 23.13 -12.92 10.54
N THR A 205 23.58 -13.45 9.39
CA THR A 205 22.69 -13.68 8.25
C THR A 205 21.63 -14.75 8.54
N ALA A 206 21.98 -15.83 9.24
CA ALA A 206 21.02 -16.84 9.66
C ALA A 206 19.97 -16.29 10.64
N ILE A 207 20.37 -15.44 11.59
CA ILE A 207 19.44 -14.75 12.50
C ILE A 207 18.50 -13.84 11.72
N ALA A 208 19.01 -13.08 10.74
CA ALA A 208 18.17 -12.23 9.91
C ALA A 208 17.15 -13.03 9.08
N ALA A 209 17.55 -14.17 8.52
CA ALA A 209 16.66 -15.08 7.80
C ALA A 209 15.57 -15.63 8.73
N LEU A 210 15.94 -16.18 9.89
CA LEU A 210 15.00 -16.70 10.87
C LEU A 210 14.04 -15.63 11.39
N ARG A 211 14.50 -14.39 11.59
CA ARG A 211 13.63 -13.27 11.95
C ARG A 211 12.62 -12.94 10.84
N SER A 212 13.06 -12.95 9.58
CA SER A 212 12.14 -12.75 8.45
C SER A 212 11.11 -13.87 8.35
N GLU A 213 11.51 -15.13 8.58
CA GLU A 213 10.59 -16.27 8.61
C GLU A 213 9.63 -16.17 9.80
N MET A 214 10.12 -15.81 10.98
CA MET A 214 9.30 -15.59 12.18
C MET A 214 8.25 -14.50 11.93
N ASN A 215 8.64 -13.35 11.38
CA ASN A 215 7.70 -12.28 11.04
C ASN A 215 6.66 -12.74 10.01
N LYS A 216 7.07 -13.54 9.01
CA LYS A 216 6.13 -14.11 8.04
C LYS A 216 5.12 -15.04 8.71
N TYR A 217 5.58 -15.89 9.64
CA TYR A 217 4.69 -16.76 10.40
C TYR A 217 3.80 -15.97 11.37
N GLU A 218 4.29 -14.89 11.96
CA GLU A 218 3.48 -13.98 12.79
C GLU A 218 2.38 -13.31 11.97
N GLU A 219 2.68 -12.78 10.78
CA GLU A 219 1.69 -12.20 9.87
C GLU A 219 0.64 -13.25 9.44
N GLN A 220 1.09 -14.45 9.07
CA GLN A 220 0.18 -15.56 8.76
C GLN A 220 -0.70 -15.94 9.95
N LEU A 221 -0.15 -15.92 11.17
CA LEU A 221 -0.87 -16.22 12.39
C LEU A 221 -1.88 -15.12 12.72
N GLU A 222 -1.53 -13.85 12.53
CA GLU A 222 -2.46 -12.73 12.66
C GLU A 222 -3.61 -12.83 11.65
N ASP A 223 -3.34 -13.21 10.40
CA ASP A 223 -4.40 -13.44 9.41
C ASP A 223 -5.27 -14.64 9.78
N CYS A 224 -4.67 -15.76 10.21
CA CYS A 224 -5.43 -16.89 10.74
C CYS A 224 -6.27 -16.53 11.97
N ARG A 225 -5.80 -15.62 12.85
CA ARG A 225 -6.58 -15.11 13.98
C ARG A 225 -7.77 -14.28 13.50
N LYS A 226 -7.57 -13.36 12.55
CA LYS A 226 -8.66 -12.60 11.93
C LYS A 226 -9.69 -13.52 11.28
N TYR A 227 -9.23 -14.55 10.58
CA TYR A 227 -10.12 -15.56 10.01
C TYR A 227 -10.85 -16.35 11.09
N LYS A 228 -10.18 -16.73 12.19
CA LYS A 228 -10.83 -17.39 13.33
C LYS A 228 -11.91 -16.51 13.95
N GLU A 229 -11.59 -15.25 14.28
CA GLU A 229 -12.55 -14.29 14.83
C GLU A 229 -13.76 -14.10 13.91
N PHE A 230 -13.52 -14.02 12.61
CA PHE A 230 -14.57 -13.93 11.61
C PHE A 230 -15.43 -15.21 11.56
N LEU A 231 -14.82 -16.40 11.53
CA LEU A 231 -15.54 -17.67 11.56
C LEU A 231 -16.33 -17.83 12.86
N ASP A 232 -15.79 -17.40 13.99
CA ASP A 232 -16.48 -17.41 15.28
C ASP A 232 -17.70 -16.48 15.28
N SER A 233 -17.66 -15.36 14.55
CA SER A 233 -18.79 -14.43 14.42
C SER A 233 -19.96 -14.98 13.59
N ILE A 234 -19.67 -15.87 12.63
CA ILE A 234 -20.68 -16.51 11.77
C ILE A 234 -21.15 -17.83 12.37
N THR A 235 -20.32 -18.47 13.19
CA THR A 235 -20.66 -19.75 13.82
C THR A 235 -21.83 -19.56 14.80
N PRO A 236 -22.91 -20.35 14.69
CA PRO A 236 -24.04 -20.25 15.60
C PRO A 236 -23.63 -20.43 17.07
N PRO A 237 -24.17 -19.63 18.01
CA PRO A 237 -23.84 -19.73 19.44
C PRO A 237 -24.19 -21.10 20.04
N GLU A 238 -25.22 -21.77 19.52
CA GLU A 238 -25.61 -23.13 19.91
C GLU A 238 -24.48 -24.16 19.74
N TRP A 239 -23.63 -23.96 18.73
CA TRP A 239 -22.51 -24.84 18.48
C TRP A 239 -21.41 -24.65 19.56
N PHE A 240 -21.12 -23.41 19.96
CA PHE A 240 -20.19 -23.13 21.05
C PHE A 240 -20.67 -23.72 22.38
N GLU A 241 -21.97 -23.64 22.67
CA GLU A 241 -22.56 -24.23 23.87
C GLU A 241 -22.48 -25.77 23.87
N ALA A 242 -22.75 -26.39 22.72
CA ALA A 242 -22.61 -27.83 22.55
C ALA A 242 -21.15 -28.29 22.74
N GLN A 243 -20.20 -27.55 22.18
CA GLN A 243 -18.77 -27.85 22.29
C GLN A 243 -18.26 -27.64 23.72
N ALA A 244 -18.67 -26.55 24.39
CA ALA A 244 -18.38 -26.31 25.80
C ALA A 244 -18.95 -27.44 26.68
N SER A 245 -20.17 -27.91 26.38
CA SER A 245 -20.80 -29.03 27.09
C SER A 245 -20.05 -30.36 26.86
N LYS A 246 -19.60 -30.64 25.64
CA LYS A 246 -18.77 -31.81 25.30
C LYS A 246 -17.43 -31.78 26.04
N LEU A 247 -16.80 -30.61 26.09
CA LEU A 247 -15.57 -30.39 26.83
C LEU A 247 -15.78 -30.58 28.34
N GLN A 248 -16.86 -30.02 28.89
CA GLN A 248 -17.18 -30.15 30.30
C GLN A 248 -17.43 -31.62 30.68
N ARG A 249 -18.17 -32.38 29.85
CA ARG A 249 -18.35 -33.83 30.05
C ARG A 249 -17.04 -34.59 30.03
N ARG A 250 -16.07 -34.22 29.17
CA ARG A 250 -14.72 -34.81 29.16
C ARG A 250 -13.97 -34.50 30.45
N LYS A 251 -14.00 -33.25 30.91
CA LYS A 251 -13.39 -32.84 32.19
C LYS A 251 -14.02 -33.60 33.36
N ASP A 252 -15.34 -33.70 33.39
CA ASP A 252 -16.10 -34.40 34.43
C ASP A 252 -15.82 -35.91 34.41
N ALA A 253 -15.74 -36.52 33.23
CA ALA A 253 -15.37 -37.94 33.07
C ALA A 253 -13.95 -38.21 33.56
N MET A 254 -13.00 -37.34 33.22
CA MET A 254 -11.61 -37.44 33.67
C MET A 254 -11.49 -37.29 35.19
N MET A 255 -12.24 -36.35 35.76
CA MET A 255 -12.34 -36.17 37.21
C MET A 255 -12.99 -37.38 37.88
N ALA A 256 -14.04 -37.96 37.29
CA ALA A 256 -14.69 -39.16 37.79
C ALA A 256 -13.76 -40.38 37.74
N GLU A 257 -12.97 -40.54 36.67
CA GLU A 257 -11.96 -41.60 36.58
C GLU A 257 -10.86 -41.44 37.64
N TRP A 258 -10.42 -40.20 37.89
CA TRP A 258 -9.45 -39.93 38.95
C TRP A 258 -10.04 -40.19 40.34
N GLN A 259 -11.27 -39.75 40.58
CA GLN A 259 -11.99 -40.02 41.82
C GLN A 259 -12.16 -41.53 42.03
N ALA A 260 -12.54 -42.29 40.99
CA ALA A 260 -12.64 -43.74 41.05
C ALA A 260 -11.29 -44.40 41.39
N LYS A 261 -10.20 -43.96 40.77
CA LYS A 261 -8.83 -44.45 41.09
C LYS A 261 -8.44 -44.14 42.53
N CYS A 262 -8.76 -42.94 43.03
CA CYS A 262 -8.53 -42.57 44.43
C CYS A 262 -9.38 -43.40 45.39
N GLU A 263 -10.66 -43.63 45.07
CA GLU A 263 -11.56 -44.48 45.84
C GLU A 263 -11.11 -45.93 45.86
N ASP A 264 -10.61 -46.48 44.74
CA ASP A 264 -10.09 -47.84 44.68
C ASP A 264 -8.85 -47.99 45.58
N VAL A 265 -7.93 -47.03 45.55
CA VAL A 265 -6.80 -46.98 46.49
C VAL A 265 -7.29 -46.92 47.93
N ARG A 266 -8.34 -46.14 48.22
CA ARG A 266 -8.93 -46.05 49.57
C ARG A 266 -9.59 -47.37 49.99
N LYS A 267 -10.36 -48.01 49.11
CA LYS A 267 -10.97 -49.33 49.34
C LYS A 267 -9.92 -50.41 49.58
N GLN A 268 -8.82 -50.41 48.82
CA GLN A 268 -7.71 -51.34 49.05
C GLN A 268 -7.08 -51.13 50.44
N LYS A 269 -6.90 -49.87 50.87
CA LYS A 269 -6.41 -49.54 52.22
C LYS A 269 -7.39 -50.04 53.30
N GLU A 270 -8.68 -49.82 53.12
CA GLU A 270 -9.74 -50.27 54.03
C GLU A 270 -9.82 -51.81 54.12
N LEU A 271 -9.78 -52.51 52.99
CA LEU A 271 -9.77 -53.98 52.92
C LEU A 271 -8.51 -54.57 53.56
N ALA A 272 -7.34 -53.97 53.33
CA ALA A 272 -6.10 -54.41 53.98
C ALA A 272 -6.14 -54.21 55.51
N LEU A 273 -6.76 -53.12 55.97
CA LEU A 273 -6.95 -52.87 57.41
C LEU A 273 -7.95 -53.87 58.01
N ALA A 274 -9.05 -54.14 57.33
CA ALA A 274 -10.02 -55.15 57.75
C ALA A 274 -9.42 -56.55 57.78
N ALA A 275 -8.56 -56.91 56.82
CA ALA A 275 -7.84 -58.18 56.82
C ALA A 275 -6.86 -58.31 58.00
N LYS A 276 -6.18 -57.22 58.37
CA LYS A 276 -5.36 -57.17 59.58
C LYS A 276 -6.18 -57.41 60.85
N VAL A 277 -7.30 -56.68 61.01
CA VAL A 277 -8.19 -56.82 62.18
C VAL A 277 -8.77 -58.23 62.25
N LYS A 278 -9.14 -58.82 61.11
CA LYS A 278 -9.63 -60.20 61.06
C LYS A 278 -8.54 -61.19 61.49
N ALA A 279 -7.31 -61.06 60.99
CA ALA A 279 -6.20 -61.93 61.37
C ALA A 279 -5.85 -61.80 62.88
N GLU A 280 -5.94 -60.59 63.44
CA GLU A 280 -5.77 -60.35 64.89
C GLU A 280 -6.87 -61.00 65.72
N ASN A 281 -8.13 -60.93 65.27
CA ASN A 281 -9.26 -61.56 65.93
C ASN A 281 -9.22 -63.11 65.81
N ASP A 282 -8.78 -63.64 64.67
CA ASP A 282 -8.60 -65.08 64.46
C ASP A 282 -7.50 -65.64 65.38
N TYR A 283 -6.42 -64.88 65.60
CA TYR A 283 -5.40 -65.22 66.60
C TYR A 283 -5.93 -65.17 68.04
N ALA A 284 -6.73 -64.17 68.38
CA ALA A 284 -7.35 -64.06 69.70
C ALA A 284 -8.34 -65.21 70.01
N ASN A 285 -8.96 -65.79 68.97
CA ASN A 285 -9.93 -66.87 69.10
C ASN A 285 -9.33 -68.28 68.92
N ALA A 286 -8.02 -68.40 68.66
CA ALA A 286 -7.35 -69.69 68.47
C ALA A 286 -7.28 -70.49 69.79
N ARG A 287 -7.71 -71.75 69.78
CA ARG A 287 -7.73 -72.63 70.97
C ARG A 287 -6.61 -73.68 70.96
N THR A 288 -5.96 -73.92 69.83
CA THR A 288 -4.86 -74.88 69.69
C THR A 288 -3.54 -74.21 69.25
N GLN A 289 -2.40 -74.82 69.60
CA GLN A 289 -1.08 -74.26 69.27
C GLN A 289 -0.82 -74.15 67.76
N GLN A 290 -1.31 -75.10 66.96
CA GLN A 290 -1.17 -75.07 65.49
C GLN A 290 -2.02 -73.96 64.85
N GLU A 291 -3.21 -73.69 65.39
CA GLU A 291 -4.06 -72.58 64.94
C GLU A 291 -3.45 -71.22 65.28
N ALA A 292 -2.86 -71.08 66.46
CA ALA A 292 -2.16 -69.86 66.86
C ALA A 292 -0.96 -69.56 65.95
N GLU A 293 -0.14 -70.56 65.61
CA GLU A 293 1.01 -70.39 64.72
C GLU A 293 0.59 -70.03 63.28
N ARG A 294 -0.52 -70.58 62.80
CA ARG A 294 -1.10 -70.23 61.48
C ARG A 294 -1.66 -68.80 61.47
N ALA A 295 -2.35 -68.40 62.54
CA ALA A 295 -2.88 -67.05 62.67
C ALA A 295 -1.76 -66.00 62.83
N GLU A 296 -0.65 -66.34 63.50
CA GLU A 296 0.52 -65.45 63.60
C GLU A 296 1.20 -65.22 62.23
N ARG A 297 1.31 -66.27 61.39
CA ARG A 297 1.76 -66.10 59.99
C ARG A 297 0.79 -65.23 59.20
N ALA A 298 -0.51 -65.45 59.35
CA ALA A 298 -1.54 -64.64 58.68
C ALA A 298 -1.50 -63.16 59.13
N ILE A 299 -1.22 -62.87 60.41
CA ILE A 299 -1.00 -61.49 60.90
C ILE A 299 0.23 -60.87 60.24
N LYS A 300 1.36 -61.60 60.16
CA LYS A 300 2.58 -61.10 59.51
C LYS A 300 2.34 -60.81 58.03
N GLU A 301 1.63 -61.70 57.34
CA GLU A 301 1.24 -61.53 55.93
C GLU A 301 0.27 -60.34 55.75
N ALA A 302 -0.74 -60.20 56.62
CA ALA A 302 -1.68 -59.08 56.58
C ALA A 302 -1.02 -57.73 56.90
N ILE A 303 -0.06 -57.70 57.83
CA ILE A 303 0.75 -56.50 58.13
C ILE A 303 1.67 -56.14 56.96
N ALA A 304 2.29 -57.14 56.31
CA ALA A 304 3.11 -56.90 55.13
C ALA A 304 2.27 -56.33 53.97
N HIS A 305 1.09 -56.92 53.72
CA HIS A 305 0.14 -56.46 52.72
C HIS A 305 -0.39 -55.04 53.01
N LEU A 306 -0.76 -54.75 54.27
CA LEU A 306 -1.17 -53.41 54.69
C LEU A 306 -0.04 -52.37 54.49
N LYS A 307 1.19 -52.73 54.82
CA LYS A 307 2.36 -51.85 54.60
C LYS A 307 2.60 -51.57 53.12
N GLU A 308 2.37 -52.56 52.25
CA GLU A 308 2.50 -52.42 50.81
C GLU A 308 1.40 -51.53 50.20
N VAL A 309 0.14 -51.71 50.62
CA VAL A 309 -0.98 -50.88 50.18
C VAL A 309 -0.89 -49.45 50.71
N VAL A 310 -0.47 -49.23 51.96
CA VAL A 310 -0.26 -47.88 52.51
C VAL A 310 0.89 -47.15 51.82
N LYS A 311 1.88 -47.88 51.28
CA LYS A 311 2.97 -47.31 50.48
C LYS A 311 2.49 -46.81 49.12
N SER A 312 1.38 -47.33 48.59
CA SER A 312 0.77 -46.80 47.37
C SER A 312 0.19 -45.40 47.62
N LYS A 313 0.74 -44.40 46.93
CA LYS A 313 0.28 -43.01 47.00
C LYS A 313 -0.94 -42.82 46.11
N GLU A 314 -1.86 -41.96 46.54
CA GLU A 314 -2.97 -41.55 45.69
C GLU A 314 -2.45 -40.86 44.42
N PRO A 315 -3.06 -41.14 43.26
CA PRO A 315 -2.64 -40.52 42.01
C PRO A 315 -2.82 -38.99 42.09
N PRO A 316 -1.87 -38.20 41.58
CA PRO A 316 -2.00 -36.75 41.55
C PRO A 316 -3.23 -36.33 40.75
N PRO A 317 -3.87 -35.20 41.10
CA PRO A 317 -5.04 -34.71 40.39
C PRO A 317 -4.71 -34.51 38.89
N PRO A 318 -5.65 -34.82 37.99
CA PRO A 318 -5.42 -34.65 36.56
C PRO A 318 -5.21 -33.17 36.25
N ASN A 319 -4.16 -32.88 35.47
CA ASN A 319 -3.93 -31.53 34.99
C ASN A 319 -4.85 -31.25 33.81
N LEU A 320 -6.02 -30.67 34.11
CA LEU A 320 -7.12 -30.43 33.16
C LEU A 320 -6.72 -29.46 32.03
N ASP A 321 -5.76 -28.56 32.26
CA ASP A 321 -5.38 -27.53 31.28
C ASP A 321 -4.36 -28.01 30.25
N PHE A 322 -3.62 -29.09 30.53
CA PHE A 322 -2.55 -29.59 29.65
C PHE A 322 -2.94 -30.84 28.83
N GLN A 323 -4.03 -31.51 29.18
CA GLN A 323 -4.46 -32.75 28.49
C GLN A 323 -5.55 -32.52 27.46
N ILE A 324 -6.19 -31.35 27.47
CA ILE A 324 -7.08 -30.90 26.41
C ILE A 324 -6.22 -30.00 25.52
N SER A 325 -5.69 -30.53 24.43
CA SER A 325 -4.99 -29.69 23.46
C SER A 325 -5.98 -28.69 22.86
N PRO A 326 -5.66 -27.39 22.78
CA PRO A 326 -6.47 -26.41 22.05
C PRO A 326 -6.72 -26.82 20.59
N ASP A 327 -5.85 -27.66 20.03
CA ASP A 327 -5.94 -28.19 18.68
C ASP A 327 -7.04 -29.25 18.49
N GLU A 328 -7.69 -29.72 19.56
CA GLU A 328 -8.87 -30.61 19.49
C GLU A 328 -10.20 -29.85 19.41
N GLU A 329 -10.18 -28.52 19.38
CA GLU A 329 -11.36 -27.71 19.05
C GLU A 329 -11.68 -27.90 17.56
N GLU A 330 -12.46 -28.95 17.26
CA GLU A 330 -13.08 -29.17 15.96
C GLU A 330 -13.69 -27.85 15.46
N ILE A 331 -13.30 -27.36 14.29
CA ILE A 331 -13.86 -26.12 13.72
C ILE A 331 -15.24 -26.44 13.12
N PHE A 332 -16.21 -25.54 13.28
CA PHE A 332 -17.57 -25.74 12.73
C PHE A 332 -17.54 -25.93 11.20
N PHE A 333 -16.82 -25.06 10.50
CA PHE A 333 -16.65 -25.10 9.05
C PHE A 333 -15.50 -26.03 8.66
N ASN A 334 -15.83 -27.16 8.03
CA ASN A 334 -14.86 -28.17 7.60
C ASN A 334 -14.57 -28.12 6.08
N ASP A 335 -15.48 -27.50 5.32
CA ASP A 335 -15.37 -27.32 3.87
C ASP A 335 -15.65 -25.84 3.52
N PRO A 336 -14.78 -25.15 2.76
CA PRO A 336 -15.03 -23.79 2.28
C PRO A 336 -16.40 -23.59 1.62
N ALA A 337 -16.97 -24.62 0.99
CA ALA A 337 -18.29 -24.53 0.37
C ALA A 337 -19.42 -24.22 1.38
N GLN A 338 -19.26 -24.63 2.64
CA GLN A 338 -20.25 -24.36 3.70
C GLN A 338 -20.36 -22.86 4.01
N LEU A 339 -19.23 -22.15 4.00
CA LEU A 339 -19.22 -20.70 4.21
C LEU A 339 -19.89 -19.97 3.04
N LEU A 340 -19.63 -20.40 1.81
CA LEU A 340 -20.30 -19.85 0.63
C LEU A 340 -21.82 -20.09 0.67
N SER A 341 -22.25 -21.27 1.12
CA SER A 341 -23.67 -21.56 1.31
C SER A 341 -24.30 -20.67 2.41
N ALA A 342 -23.59 -20.41 3.50
CA ALA A 342 -24.06 -19.48 4.54
C ALA A 342 -24.20 -18.05 3.99
N TYR A 343 -23.26 -17.60 3.16
CA TYR A 343 -23.36 -16.32 2.45
C TYR A 343 -24.54 -16.27 1.48
N GLN A 344 -24.76 -17.31 0.68
CA GLN A 344 -25.92 -17.40 -0.20
C GLN A 344 -27.24 -17.34 0.59
N ALA A 345 -27.33 -18.04 1.73
CA ALA A 345 -28.50 -17.97 2.59
C ALA A 345 -28.71 -16.56 3.18
N LEU A 346 -27.63 -15.87 3.56
CA LEU A 346 -27.68 -14.47 4.00
C LEU A 346 -28.10 -13.53 2.87
N GLU A 347 -27.62 -13.74 1.65
CA GLU A 347 -28.02 -12.98 0.46
C GLU A 347 -29.51 -13.19 0.15
N GLU A 348 -29.98 -14.44 0.17
CA GLU A 348 -31.40 -14.78 0.00
C GLU A 348 -32.26 -14.15 1.09
N SER A 349 -31.84 -14.22 2.36
CA SER A 349 -32.55 -13.59 3.47
C SER A 349 -32.58 -12.07 3.35
N ASN A 350 -31.46 -11.44 2.97
CA ASN A 350 -31.39 -9.99 2.78
C ASN A 350 -32.26 -9.55 1.60
N LEU A 351 -32.25 -10.31 0.50
CA LEU A 351 -33.12 -10.05 -0.64
C LEU A 351 -34.59 -10.18 -0.25
N PHE A 352 -34.92 -11.22 0.54
CA PHE A 352 -36.26 -11.40 1.09
C PHE A 352 -36.69 -10.23 1.99
N TYR A 353 -35.80 -9.73 2.86
CA TYR A 353 -36.09 -8.55 3.68
C TYR A 353 -36.28 -7.28 2.85
N ILE A 354 -35.49 -7.09 1.79
CA ILE A 354 -35.65 -5.95 0.86
C ILE A 354 -36.99 -6.05 0.15
N GLN A 355 -37.35 -7.22 -0.35
CA GLN A 355 -38.63 -7.44 -1.01
C GLN A 355 -39.80 -7.17 -0.05
N ASN A 356 -39.75 -7.70 1.17
CA ASN A 356 -40.78 -7.43 2.18
C ASN A 356 -40.84 -5.95 2.58
N ALA A 357 -39.69 -5.26 2.65
CA ALA A 357 -39.65 -3.81 2.87
C ALA A 357 -40.33 -3.05 1.72
N GLN A 358 -40.13 -3.47 0.47
CA GLN A 358 -40.80 -2.87 -0.69
C GLN A 358 -42.30 -3.15 -0.70
N GLU A 359 -42.73 -4.39 -0.44
CA GLU A 359 -44.15 -4.76 -0.38
C GLU A 359 -44.87 -4.01 0.75
N THR A 360 -44.22 -3.86 1.92
CA THR A 360 -44.77 -3.08 3.03
C THR A 360 -44.78 -1.57 2.75
N GLU A 361 -43.79 -1.05 2.03
CA GLU A 361 -43.77 0.35 1.56
C GLU A 361 -44.88 0.63 0.55
N GLU A 362 -45.07 -0.26 -0.43
CA GLU A 362 -46.17 -0.17 -1.41
C GLU A 362 -47.53 -0.20 -0.73
N ALA A 363 -47.76 -1.13 0.21
CA ALA A 363 -48.98 -1.19 1.00
C ALA A 363 -49.23 0.09 1.81
N LEU A 364 -48.16 0.71 2.33
CA LEU A 364 -48.23 1.97 3.06
C LEU A 364 -48.56 3.13 2.12
N GLU A 365 -47.97 3.18 0.93
CA GLU A 365 -48.26 4.18 -0.09
C GLU A 365 -49.70 4.09 -0.60
N GLU A 366 -50.20 2.88 -0.85
CA GLU A 366 -51.61 2.65 -1.15
C GLU A 366 -52.53 3.16 -0.04
N LEU A 367 -52.21 2.84 1.22
CA LEU A 367 -53.00 3.30 2.36
C LEU A 367 -52.97 4.83 2.48
N ARG A 368 -51.81 5.45 2.23
CA ARG A 368 -51.67 6.92 2.17
C ARG A 368 -52.47 7.54 1.03
N SER A 369 -52.56 6.88 -0.13
CA SER A 369 -53.41 7.34 -1.23
C SER A 369 -54.88 7.24 -0.84
N LYS A 370 -55.33 6.07 -0.36
CA LYS A 370 -56.70 5.86 0.13
C LYS A 370 -57.08 6.87 1.22
N TYR A 371 -56.15 7.18 2.14
CA TYR A 371 -56.35 8.22 3.15
C TYR A 371 -56.47 9.62 2.55
N ARG A 372 -55.62 9.98 1.57
CA ARG A 372 -55.72 11.27 0.86
C ARG A 372 -57.05 11.41 0.12
N ASP A 373 -57.48 10.37 -0.59
CA ASP A 373 -58.73 10.38 -1.36
C ASP A 373 -59.95 10.47 -0.44
N THR A 374 -59.98 9.68 0.64
CA THR A 374 -61.07 9.74 1.62
C THR A 374 -61.11 11.10 2.34
N ARG A 375 -59.95 11.67 2.69
CA ARG A 375 -59.88 13.02 3.25
C ARG A 375 -60.40 14.07 2.28
N ALA A 376 -59.97 14.04 1.02
CA ALA A 376 -60.45 14.98 0.00
C ALA A 376 -61.97 14.86 -0.21
N ARG A 377 -62.51 13.63 -0.22
CA ARG A 377 -63.96 13.40 -0.31
C ARG A 377 -64.71 13.95 0.91
N MET A 378 -64.20 13.69 2.12
CA MET A 378 -64.80 14.22 3.35
C MET A 378 -64.72 15.75 3.40
N ASP A 379 -63.61 16.35 3.00
CA ASP A 379 -63.44 17.81 2.96
C ASP A 379 -64.42 18.45 1.95
N ALA A 380 -64.63 17.82 0.78
CA ALA A 380 -65.64 18.23 -0.18
C ALA A 380 -67.08 18.07 0.36
N GLU A 381 -67.40 16.95 1.02
CA GLU A 381 -68.68 16.75 1.70
C GLU A 381 -68.91 17.85 2.77
N VAL A 382 -67.89 18.18 3.56
CA VAL A 382 -67.94 19.28 4.55
C VAL A 382 -68.17 20.63 3.86
N GLU A 383 -67.49 20.94 2.76
CA GLU A 383 -67.72 22.18 2.01
C GLU A 383 -69.15 22.28 1.47
N THR A 384 -69.69 21.18 0.93
CA THR A 384 -71.09 21.14 0.48
C THR A 384 -72.08 21.33 1.64
N LEU A 385 -71.81 20.74 2.80
CA LEU A 385 -72.65 20.96 3.99
C LEU A 385 -72.55 22.40 4.49
N VAL A 386 -71.37 23.01 4.49
CA VAL A 386 -71.17 24.42 4.87
C VAL A 386 -71.92 25.35 3.93
N THR A 387 -71.86 25.10 2.62
CA THR A 387 -72.62 25.91 1.64
C THR A 387 -74.13 25.75 1.80
N GLN A 388 -74.62 24.53 2.08
CA GLN A 388 -76.03 24.28 2.41
C GLN A 388 -76.46 25.01 3.70
N VAL A 389 -75.66 24.94 4.76
CA VAL A 389 -75.92 25.67 6.02
C VAL A 389 -75.97 27.18 5.78
N ASN A 390 -75.04 27.73 4.99
CA ASN A 390 -75.04 29.15 4.64
C ASN A 390 -76.28 29.54 3.82
N ALA A 391 -76.70 28.71 2.86
CA ALA A 391 -77.91 28.94 2.08
C ALA A 391 -79.18 28.90 2.95
N LEU A 392 -79.29 27.92 3.85
CA LEU A 392 -80.39 27.84 4.82
C LEU A 392 -80.40 29.04 5.77
N THR A 393 -79.24 29.47 6.24
CA THR A 393 -79.10 30.66 7.10
C THR A 393 -79.57 31.93 6.37
N ARG A 394 -79.14 32.15 5.12
CA ARG A 394 -79.62 33.25 4.27
C ARG A 394 -81.13 33.18 4.03
N ASN A 395 -81.67 31.98 3.81
CA ASN A 395 -83.10 31.79 3.63
C ASN A 395 -83.88 32.13 4.91
N ILE A 396 -83.39 31.70 6.07
CA ILE A 396 -83.97 32.05 7.38
C ILE A 396 -83.92 33.57 7.57
N GLU A 397 -82.80 34.22 7.31
CA GLU A 397 -82.66 35.67 7.38
C GLU A 397 -83.63 36.39 6.44
N ALA A 398 -83.77 35.93 5.19
CA ALA A 398 -84.71 36.49 4.23
C ALA A 398 -86.17 36.32 4.66
N VAL A 399 -86.54 35.15 5.19
CA VAL A 399 -87.89 34.88 5.73
C VAL A 399 -88.13 35.74 6.98
N GLN A 400 -87.15 35.87 7.87
CA GLN A 400 -87.24 36.74 9.04
C GLN A 400 -87.37 38.21 8.63
N ALA A 401 -86.63 38.69 7.64
CA ALA A 401 -86.74 40.04 7.10
C ALA A 401 -88.12 40.29 6.47
N LYS A 402 -88.64 39.33 5.69
CA LYS A 402 -90.02 39.37 5.17
C LYS A 402 -91.04 39.39 6.31
N SER A 403 -90.86 38.58 7.36
CA SER A 403 -91.73 38.55 8.54
C SER A 403 -91.69 39.89 9.29
N LYS A 404 -90.50 40.47 9.49
CA LYS A 404 -90.33 41.81 10.07
C LYS A 404 -91.03 42.88 9.22
N ARG A 405 -90.80 42.90 7.91
CA ARG A 405 -91.46 43.83 6.97
C ARG A 405 -92.98 43.67 6.95
N LEU A 406 -93.48 42.44 7.04
CA LEU A 406 -94.91 42.17 7.16
C LEU A 406 -95.46 42.66 8.50
N LYS A 407 -94.73 42.45 9.61
CA LYS A 407 -95.09 42.97 10.94
C LYS A 407 -95.10 44.50 10.95
N GLU A 408 -94.07 45.15 10.40
CA GLU A 408 -93.98 46.60 10.21
C GLU A 408 -95.13 47.09 9.33
N ARG A 409 -95.41 46.45 8.18
CA ARG A 409 -96.56 46.80 7.33
C ARG A 409 -97.90 46.56 8.03
N THR A 410 -98.04 45.55 8.90
CA THR A 410 -99.26 45.42 9.71
C THR A 410 -99.34 46.44 10.82
N ILE A 411 -98.22 46.92 11.37
CA ILE A 411 -98.19 48.03 12.33
C ILE A 411 -98.51 49.35 11.63
N GLU A 412 -97.96 49.60 10.44
CA GLU A 412 -98.28 50.72 9.56
C GLU A 412 -99.72 50.64 9.05
N ASN A 413 -100.20 49.46 8.64
CA ASN A 413 -101.59 49.28 8.25
C ASN A 413 -102.51 49.35 9.45
N VAL A 414 -102.18 48.91 10.66
CA VAL A 414 -103.05 49.15 11.84
C VAL A 414 -103.01 50.63 12.25
N GLY A 415 -101.88 51.31 12.04
CA GLY A 415 -101.73 52.76 12.18
C GLY A 415 -102.45 53.58 11.10
N ALA A 416 -102.65 53.04 9.89
CA ALA A 416 -103.33 53.69 8.76
C ALA A 416 -104.79 53.21 8.57
N LEU A 417 -105.14 52.02 9.05
CA LEU A 417 -106.50 51.44 9.05
C LEU A 417 -107.41 52.13 10.07
N THR A 418 -106.84 52.87 11.03
CA THR A 418 -107.62 53.76 11.90
C THR A 418 -107.88 55.14 11.30
N LEU A 419 -107.29 55.51 10.14
CA LEU A 419 -107.40 56.88 9.60
C LEU A 419 -107.70 57.01 8.10
N SER A 420 -107.78 55.94 7.31
CA SER A 420 -108.06 56.11 5.87
C SER A 420 -108.76 54.92 5.22
N MET A 421 -110.01 54.70 5.62
CA MET A 421 -110.98 53.92 4.81
C MET A 421 -112.16 54.80 4.41
N GLY A 422 -111.84 55.84 3.64
CA GLY A 422 -112.77 56.59 2.81
C GLY A 422 -112.16 56.76 1.41
N SER A 423 -112.70 56.03 0.44
CA SER A 423 -112.59 56.24 -1.02
C SER A 423 -111.34 55.73 -1.78
N SER A 424 -111.59 54.67 -2.57
CA SER A 424 -111.30 54.53 -4.01
C SER A 424 -109.88 54.27 -4.56
N SER A 425 -109.72 53.02 -5.02
CA SER A 425 -109.12 52.51 -6.28
C SER A 425 -107.80 53.05 -6.85
N VAL A 426 -106.84 52.13 -7.09
CA VAL A 426 -105.98 51.95 -8.31
C VAL A 426 -105.43 50.50 -8.21
N GLY A 427 -105.35 49.62 -9.22
CA GLY A 427 -105.40 49.72 -10.68
C GLY A 427 -104.24 48.90 -11.27
N GLY A 428 -104.53 47.69 -11.78
CA GLY A 428 -103.59 46.83 -12.51
C GLY A 428 -104.38 45.92 -13.48
N ALA A 429 -104.11 46.04 -14.78
CA ALA A 429 -104.91 45.49 -15.87
C ALA A 429 -104.88 43.96 -15.98
N ALA A 430 -106.06 43.32 -16.00
CA ALA A 430 -106.22 41.91 -16.35
C ALA A 430 -106.47 41.77 -17.87
N ILE A 431 -105.72 40.89 -18.54
CA ILE A 431 -105.89 40.53 -19.95
C ILE A 431 -107.28 39.89 -20.13
N SER A 432 -108.04 40.30 -21.16
CA SER A 432 -109.39 39.78 -21.39
C SER A 432 -109.39 38.43 -22.13
N LEU A 433 -110.33 37.55 -21.79
CA LEU A 433 -110.46 36.19 -22.33
C LEU A 433 -110.64 36.16 -23.86
N ASP A 434 -111.23 37.20 -24.43
CA ASP A 434 -111.43 37.34 -25.88
C ASP A 434 -110.12 37.55 -26.63
N GLN A 435 -109.17 38.29 -26.04
CA GLN A 435 -107.83 38.48 -26.61
C GLN A 435 -107.07 37.16 -26.63
N LEU A 436 -107.23 36.34 -25.58
CA LEU A 436 -106.63 35.01 -25.53
C LEU A 436 -107.22 34.08 -26.59
N THR A 437 -108.55 34.07 -26.73
CA THR A 437 -109.24 33.24 -27.74
C THR A 437 -108.82 33.60 -29.16
N ALA A 438 -108.71 34.90 -29.48
CA ALA A 438 -108.21 35.36 -30.78
C ALA A 438 -106.76 34.91 -31.03
N LYS A 439 -105.90 34.97 -30.01
CA LYS A 439 -104.50 34.55 -30.13
C LYS A 439 -104.35 33.04 -30.31
N VAL A 440 -105.15 32.24 -29.60
CA VAL A 440 -105.19 30.78 -29.77
C VAL A 440 -105.62 30.41 -31.18
N ALA A 441 -106.63 31.07 -31.73
CA ALA A 441 -107.06 30.85 -33.11
C ALA A 441 -105.97 31.22 -34.14
N GLU A 442 -105.24 32.33 -33.91
CA GLU A 442 -104.10 32.72 -34.77
C GLU A 442 -102.99 31.65 -34.77
N VAL A 443 -102.65 31.12 -33.59
CA VAL A 443 -101.63 30.07 -33.46
C VAL A 443 -102.10 28.76 -34.08
N TYR A 444 -103.38 28.40 -33.89
CA TYR A 444 -104.00 27.20 -34.48
C TYR A 444 -103.83 27.16 -36.01
N VAL A 445 -104.13 28.27 -36.68
CA VAL A 445 -103.97 28.39 -38.14
C VAL A 445 -102.50 28.37 -38.55
N ARG A 446 -101.61 29.05 -37.81
CA ARG A 446 -100.17 29.05 -38.11
C ARG A 446 -99.53 27.67 -37.99
N CYS A 447 -100.03 26.83 -37.09
CA CYS A 447 -99.58 25.46 -36.92
C CYS A 447 -100.06 24.51 -38.04
N GLY A 448 -100.80 25.01 -39.03
CA GLY A 448 -101.20 24.26 -40.23
C GLY A 448 -102.55 23.55 -40.13
N PHE A 449 -103.36 23.88 -39.12
CA PHE A 449 -104.72 23.35 -38.98
C PHE A 449 -105.73 24.21 -39.75
N ASP A 450 -106.75 23.57 -40.32
CA ASP A 450 -107.84 24.28 -41.00
C ASP A 450 -108.73 25.03 -40.00
N ALA A 451 -109.03 26.29 -40.31
CA ALA A 451 -109.80 27.19 -39.46
C ALA A 451 -111.31 26.85 -39.52
N ASP A 452 -111.75 25.82 -38.80
CA ASP A 452 -113.18 25.55 -38.65
C ASP A 452 -113.76 26.26 -37.41
N LYS A 453 -114.87 26.98 -37.59
CA LYS A 453 -115.55 27.75 -36.53
C LYS A 453 -116.28 26.85 -35.52
N SER A 454 -116.40 25.56 -35.82
CA SER A 454 -117.02 24.54 -34.96
C SER A 454 -116.12 24.11 -33.79
N ILE A 455 -114.81 24.40 -33.87
CA ILE A 455 -113.80 23.97 -32.89
C ILE A 455 -113.69 25.03 -31.79
N GLY A 456 -113.97 24.65 -30.54
CA GLY A 456 -113.84 25.55 -29.39
C GLY A 456 -112.38 25.82 -29.00
N THR A 457 -112.11 26.90 -28.27
CA THR A 457 -110.76 27.31 -27.84
C THR A 457 -110.00 26.21 -27.10
N LEU A 458 -110.70 25.48 -26.21
CA LEU A 458 -110.12 24.34 -25.49
C LEU A 458 -109.71 23.21 -26.44
N GLN A 459 -110.54 22.91 -27.44
CA GLN A 459 -110.25 21.87 -28.43
C GLN A 459 -109.08 22.29 -29.34
N MET A 460 -109.00 23.57 -29.72
CA MET A 460 -107.83 24.12 -30.43
C MET A 460 -106.55 23.96 -29.61
N LEU A 461 -106.61 24.23 -28.31
CA LEU A 461 -105.48 24.04 -27.40
C LEU A 461 -105.08 22.57 -27.26
N THR A 462 -106.03 21.64 -27.13
CA THR A 462 -105.74 20.20 -27.05
C THR A 462 -105.08 19.67 -28.32
N ASN A 463 -105.54 20.12 -29.49
CA ASN A 463 -104.93 19.75 -30.77
C ASN A 463 -103.52 20.37 -30.93
N LEU A 464 -103.33 21.61 -30.47
CA LEU A 464 -102.01 22.25 -30.42
C LEU A 464 -101.06 21.52 -29.48
N GLU A 465 -101.55 21.11 -28.31
CA GLU A 465 -100.81 20.32 -27.33
C GLU A 465 -100.39 18.97 -27.91
N SER A 466 -101.31 18.26 -28.57
CA SER A 466 -101.01 16.99 -29.24
C SER A 466 -99.95 17.15 -30.33
N LYS A 467 -100.01 18.23 -31.13
CA LYS A 467 -99.01 18.52 -32.16
C LYS A 467 -97.67 18.90 -31.56
N LEU A 468 -97.69 19.61 -30.43
CA LEU A 468 -96.49 19.98 -29.69
C LEU A 468 -95.82 18.74 -29.09
N GLU A 469 -96.59 17.82 -28.51
CA GLU A 469 -96.07 16.53 -28.04
C GLU A 469 -95.45 15.70 -29.19
N GLU A 470 -96.10 15.65 -30.36
CA GLU A 470 -95.53 14.99 -31.55
C GLU A 470 -94.18 15.60 -31.95
N TYR A 471 -94.06 16.94 -31.92
CA TYR A 471 -92.79 17.61 -32.20
C TYR A 471 -91.76 17.40 -31.10
N LEU A 472 -92.15 17.36 -29.82
CA LEU A 472 -91.23 17.08 -28.72
C LEU A 472 -90.66 15.67 -28.83
N VAL A 473 -91.49 14.66 -29.14
CA VAL A 473 -91.01 13.29 -29.39
C VAL A 473 -90.07 13.25 -30.61
N ALA A 474 -90.37 13.99 -31.67
CA ALA A 474 -89.48 14.09 -32.83
C ALA A 474 -88.15 14.80 -32.52
N VAL A 475 -88.14 15.77 -31.60
CA VAL A 475 -86.94 16.45 -31.11
C VAL A 475 -86.13 15.52 -30.21
N ASP A 476 -86.75 14.79 -29.30
CA ASP A 476 -86.07 13.82 -28.42
C ASP A 476 -85.44 12.66 -29.21
N ALA A 477 -86.07 12.25 -30.31
CA ALA A 477 -85.53 11.22 -31.21
C ALA A 477 -84.42 11.73 -32.16
N MET A 478 -84.16 13.04 -32.19
CA MET A 478 -83.16 13.63 -33.08
C MET A 478 -81.74 13.37 -32.56
N PRO A 479 -80.82 12.82 -33.38
CA PRO A 479 -79.44 12.62 -32.94
C PRO A 479 -78.79 13.94 -32.53
N THR A 480 -78.14 13.95 -31.35
CA THR A 480 -77.45 15.13 -30.80
C THR A 480 -76.42 15.71 -31.76
N GLU A 481 -75.71 14.86 -32.53
CA GLU A 481 -74.76 15.32 -33.55
C GLU A 481 -75.42 16.11 -34.70
N TYR A 482 -76.64 15.76 -35.10
CA TYR A 482 -77.36 16.51 -36.13
C TYR A 482 -77.80 17.89 -35.59
N ALA A 483 -78.28 17.94 -34.34
CA ALA A 483 -78.65 19.18 -33.67
C ALA A 483 -77.44 20.13 -33.52
N GLU A 484 -76.30 19.62 -33.05
CA GLU A 484 -75.06 20.41 -32.93
C GLU A 484 -74.56 20.93 -34.29
N ASN A 485 -74.64 20.11 -35.34
CA ASN A 485 -74.22 20.51 -36.68
C ASN A 485 -75.14 21.59 -37.27
N MET A 486 -76.45 21.49 -37.04
CA MET A 486 -77.42 22.50 -37.43
C MET A 486 -77.26 23.80 -36.63
N GLU A 487 -76.98 23.72 -35.33
CA GLU A 487 -76.67 24.88 -34.49
C GLU A 487 -75.40 25.58 -34.98
N LYS A 488 -74.31 24.84 -35.21
CA LYS A 488 -73.07 25.37 -35.78
C LYS A 488 -73.31 26.01 -37.15
N ALA A 489 -74.17 25.44 -38.00
CA ALA A 489 -74.53 26.00 -39.29
C ALA A 489 -75.33 27.31 -39.16
N ARG A 490 -76.35 27.34 -38.28
CA ARG A 490 -77.16 28.54 -38.01
C ARG A 490 -76.35 29.65 -37.36
N GLU A 491 -75.46 29.31 -36.44
CA GLU A 491 -74.55 30.27 -35.82
C GLU A 491 -73.55 30.82 -36.84
N LYS A 492 -73.03 29.99 -37.75
CA LYS A 492 -72.19 30.43 -38.86
C LYS A 492 -72.94 31.37 -39.82
N GLU A 493 -74.21 31.09 -40.10
CA GLU A 493 -75.09 31.94 -40.90
C GLU A 493 -75.36 33.27 -40.20
N ARG A 494 -75.71 33.28 -38.91
CA ARG A 494 -75.88 34.51 -38.11
C ARG A 494 -74.61 35.36 -38.11
N ARG A 495 -73.44 34.75 -37.91
CA ARG A 495 -72.14 35.45 -38.00
C ARG A 495 -71.83 35.96 -39.40
N LYS A 496 -72.32 35.30 -40.44
CA LYS A 496 -72.17 35.78 -41.82
C LYS A 496 -73.07 36.99 -42.05
N VAL A 497 -74.36 36.91 -41.68
CA VAL A 497 -75.32 38.02 -41.77
C VAL A 497 -74.82 39.23 -40.98
N ALA A 498 -74.38 39.05 -39.73
CA ALA A 498 -73.86 40.15 -38.92
C ALA A 498 -72.59 40.80 -39.52
N ARG A 499 -71.71 39.99 -40.14
CA ARG A 499 -70.53 40.51 -40.86
C ARG A 499 -70.93 41.28 -42.12
N ASP A 500 -71.85 40.73 -42.90
CA ASP A 500 -72.34 41.35 -44.14
C ASP A 500 -73.12 42.65 -43.82
N GLU A 501 -73.93 42.66 -42.76
CA GLU A 501 -74.60 43.86 -42.27
C GLU A 501 -73.60 44.93 -41.81
N LYS A 502 -72.60 44.57 -41.02
CA LYS A 502 -71.54 45.49 -40.57
C LYS A 502 -70.75 46.05 -41.75
N LEU A 503 -70.41 45.21 -42.73
CA LEU A 503 -69.68 45.63 -43.93
C LEU A 503 -70.55 46.54 -44.83
N SER A 504 -71.84 46.23 -44.97
CA SER A 504 -72.80 47.08 -45.67
C SER A 504 -73.05 48.41 -44.96
N ALA A 505 -73.03 48.44 -43.62
CA ALA A 505 -73.18 49.65 -42.84
C ALA A 505 -71.95 50.56 -43.00
N GLN A 506 -70.74 49.98 -42.97
CA GLN A 506 -69.51 50.72 -43.26
C GLN A 506 -69.46 51.25 -44.68
N GLN A 507 -69.90 50.47 -45.68
CA GLN A 507 -70.02 50.92 -47.06
C GLN A 507 -71.02 52.06 -47.20
N ARG A 508 -72.23 51.95 -46.64
CA ARG A 508 -73.23 53.03 -46.64
C ARG A 508 -72.70 54.29 -45.96
N GLU A 509 -71.96 54.16 -44.86
CA GLU A 509 -71.37 55.32 -44.18
C GLU A 509 -70.27 55.96 -45.04
N HIS A 510 -69.43 55.15 -45.70
CA HIS A 510 -68.39 55.63 -46.60
C HIS A 510 -69.00 56.32 -47.84
N GLU A 511 -70.00 55.70 -48.47
CA GLU A 511 -70.77 56.27 -49.57
C GLU A 511 -71.48 57.55 -49.17
N ALA A 512 -72.13 57.59 -48.00
CA ALA A 512 -72.76 58.81 -47.48
C ALA A 512 -71.73 59.92 -47.21
N ARG A 513 -70.52 59.56 -46.75
CA ARG A 513 -69.42 60.52 -46.56
C ARG A 513 -68.92 61.05 -47.89
N MET A 514 -68.74 60.18 -48.88
CA MET A 514 -68.35 60.55 -50.25
C MET A 514 -69.43 61.41 -50.92
N ALA A 515 -70.72 61.07 -50.78
CA ALA A 515 -71.84 61.84 -51.28
C ALA A 515 -71.91 63.22 -50.61
N ARG A 516 -71.80 63.31 -49.28
CA ARG A 516 -71.71 64.62 -48.58
C ARG A 516 -70.51 65.44 -49.01
N ALA A 517 -69.38 64.80 -49.33
CA ALA A 517 -68.19 65.49 -49.84
C ALA A 517 -68.42 66.00 -51.28
N LEU A 518 -69.05 65.21 -52.14
CA LEU A 518 -69.45 65.61 -53.49
C LEU A 518 -70.50 66.71 -53.48
N ASP A 519 -71.54 66.62 -52.65
CA ASP A 519 -72.54 67.69 -52.46
C ASP A 519 -71.91 68.96 -51.91
N ARG A 520 -70.95 68.86 -50.99
CA ARG A 520 -70.20 70.03 -50.51
C ARG A 520 -69.32 70.63 -51.61
N ALA A 521 -68.79 69.81 -52.51
CA ALA A 521 -68.00 70.26 -53.66
C ALA A 521 -68.87 70.86 -54.79
N SER A 522 -70.10 70.36 -54.97
CA SER A 522 -71.05 70.86 -55.98
C SER A 522 -71.89 72.03 -55.46
N ALA A 523 -71.98 72.22 -54.15
CA ALA A 523 -72.69 73.34 -53.55
C ALA A 523 -72.06 74.68 -53.99
N PRO A 524 -72.86 75.61 -54.55
CA PRO A 524 -72.35 76.89 -55.01
C PRO A 524 -71.74 77.68 -53.84
N VAL A 525 -70.49 78.09 -54.01
CA VAL A 525 -69.71 78.81 -52.98
C VAL A 525 -70.36 80.17 -52.70
N PHE A 526 -71.06 80.28 -51.57
CA PHE A 526 -71.63 81.55 -51.11
C PHE A 526 -70.52 82.48 -50.61
N LYS A 527 -70.21 83.52 -51.41
CA LYS A 527 -69.30 84.59 -51.01
C LYS A 527 -70.01 85.49 -50.01
N LYS A 528 -69.66 85.38 -48.72
CA LYS A 528 -70.17 86.29 -47.68
C LYS A 528 -69.74 87.72 -48.00
N GLN A 529 -70.73 88.59 -48.22
CA GLN A 529 -70.52 90.03 -48.38
C GLN A 529 -70.42 90.67 -46.98
N GLY A 530 -69.36 91.43 -46.71
CA GLY A 530 -69.14 92.16 -45.45
C GLY A 530 -67.99 91.62 -44.60
N LYS A 531 -67.33 92.51 -43.85
CA LYS A 531 -66.21 92.16 -42.95
C LYS A 531 -66.71 91.26 -41.81
N PRO A 532 -66.16 90.03 -41.65
CA PRO A 532 -66.47 89.16 -40.52
C PRO A 532 -66.07 89.81 -39.20
N VAL A 533 -66.94 89.72 -38.19
CA VAL A 533 -66.64 90.16 -36.82
C VAL A 533 -65.61 89.20 -36.21
N MET A 534 -64.40 89.70 -35.92
CA MET A 534 -63.33 88.93 -35.28
C MET A 534 -63.64 88.73 -33.79
N GLN A 535 -64.00 87.51 -33.39
CA GLN A 535 -63.94 87.10 -32.00
C GLN A 535 -62.48 86.79 -31.61
N ARG A 536 -62.08 87.31 -30.44
CA ARG A 536 -60.70 87.28 -29.92
C ARG A 536 -60.29 85.85 -29.50
N SER A 537 -59.02 85.50 -29.72
CA SER A 537 -58.44 84.18 -29.43
C SER A 537 -58.43 83.83 -27.93
N GLN A 538 -59.03 82.69 -27.56
CA GLN A 538 -58.76 82.01 -26.28
C GLN A 538 -57.48 81.15 -26.39
N PRO A 539 -56.69 81.02 -25.30
CA PRO A 539 -55.38 80.38 -25.31
C PRO A 539 -55.44 78.85 -25.49
N LEU A 540 -54.37 78.30 -26.09
CA LEU A 540 -54.20 76.87 -26.37
C LEU A 540 -54.11 76.03 -25.07
N LYS A 541 -55.08 75.16 -24.81
CA LYS A 541 -54.98 74.10 -23.81
C LYS A 541 -54.15 72.93 -24.37
N LYS A 542 -53.08 72.54 -23.68
CA LYS A 542 -52.30 71.32 -23.94
C LYS A 542 -53.22 70.09 -23.82
N LYS A 543 -53.12 69.16 -24.78
CA LYS A 543 -53.71 67.81 -24.68
C LYS A 543 -53.05 67.08 -23.51
N VAL A 544 -53.84 66.65 -22.54
CA VAL A 544 -53.49 65.56 -21.63
C VAL A 544 -53.88 64.29 -22.38
N GLU A 545 -52.90 63.45 -22.70
CA GLU A 545 -53.15 62.05 -23.08
C GLU A 545 -53.67 61.34 -21.83
N VAL A 546 -55.00 61.24 -21.72
CA VAL A 546 -55.60 60.28 -20.80
C VAL A 546 -55.43 58.92 -21.46
N LYS A 547 -54.49 58.13 -20.94
CA LYS A 547 -54.43 56.69 -21.20
C LYS A 547 -55.82 56.14 -20.92
N LYS A 548 -56.42 55.46 -21.90
CA LYS A 548 -57.59 54.62 -21.60
C LYS A 548 -57.09 53.56 -20.63
N ASP A 549 -57.68 53.52 -19.44
CA ASP A 549 -57.46 52.43 -18.50
C ASP A 549 -58.14 51.20 -19.09
N ASP A 550 -57.34 50.26 -19.60
CA ASP A 550 -57.77 48.96 -20.14
C ASP A 550 -58.55 48.12 -19.10
N LYS A 551 -58.62 48.57 -17.84
CA LYS A 551 -59.37 47.94 -16.74
C LYS A 551 -60.89 48.04 -16.91
N ALA A 552 -61.42 49.08 -17.56
CA ALA A 552 -62.85 49.20 -17.79
C ALA A 552 -63.34 48.25 -18.90
N ASP A 553 -62.46 47.94 -19.86
CA ASP A 553 -62.77 47.00 -20.94
C ASP A 553 -62.64 45.54 -20.44
N GLU A 554 -61.69 45.25 -19.53
CA GLU A 554 -61.60 43.94 -18.85
C GLU A 554 -62.79 43.68 -17.90
N GLU A 555 -63.29 44.70 -17.19
CA GLU A 555 -64.47 44.56 -16.31
C GLU A 555 -65.76 44.34 -17.12
N ALA A 556 -65.88 44.98 -18.29
CA ALA A 556 -66.99 44.75 -19.22
C ALA A 556 -66.94 43.37 -19.91
N GLU A 557 -65.74 42.85 -20.22
CA GLU A 557 -65.57 41.48 -20.71
C GLU A 557 -65.86 40.44 -19.61
N LEU A 558 -65.51 40.72 -18.36
CA LEU A 558 -65.84 39.86 -17.21
C LEU A 558 -67.34 39.82 -16.94
N GLU A 559 -68.04 40.95 -17.01
CA GLU A 559 -69.51 41.02 -16.90
C GLU A 559 -70.20 40.29 -18.06
N ALA A 560 -69.69 40.42 -19.28
CA ALA A 560 -70.22 39.70 -20.45
C ALA A 560 -69.99 38.18 -20.37
N TYR A 561 -68.89 37.74 -19.74
CA TYR A 561 -68.60 36.33 -19.49
C TYR A 561 -69.50 35.76 -18.38
N LEU A 562 -69.64 36.47 -17.25
CA LEU A 562 -70.51 36.07 -16.14
C LEU A 562 -72.00 36.06 -16.52
N ALA A 563 -72.43 36.91 -17.45
CA ALA A 563 -73.80 36.91 -17.97
C ALA A 563 -74.08 35.75 -18.95
N ARG A 564 -73.04 35.06 -19.46
CA ARG A 564 -73.18 33.95 -20.42
C ARG A 564 -73.30 32.59 -19.75
N ASP A 565 -72.86 32.47 -18.50
CA ASP A 565 -72.94 31.24 -17.70
C ASP A 565 -74.15 31.21 -16.72
N MET A 566 -75.06 32.19 -16.78
CA MET A 566 -76.29 32.24 -15.98
C MET A 566 -77.59 32.22 -16.80
N ILE A 567 -77.66 31.41 -17.86
CA ILE A 567 -78.92 30.97 -18.49
C ILE A 567 -78.92 29.46 -18.66
#